data_AF-L8TM51-F1
#
_entry.id   AF-L8TM51-F1
#
_cell.length_a   1.000
_cell.length_b   1.000
_cell.length_c   1.000
_cell.angle_alpha   90.00
_cell.angle_beta   90.00
_cell.angle_gamma   90.00
#
_symmetry.space_group_name_H-M   'P 1'
#
loop_
_entity.id
_entity.type
_entity.pdbx_description
1 polymer ?
#
loop_
_entity_poly.entity_id
_entity_poly.type
_entity_poly.pdbx_seq_one_letter_code
_entity_poly.pdbx_strand_id
1 'polypeptide(L)'
;MEGFYATAAALNGLFLEEEALKTALANGDADGSGVDVLGRLFELRLERLGLESKLEAQTTALKARDAAQCLDLQQAMTPPDASAHDRTFTEISTVEEIAGVLTISYGAAGAFITQARRVCALPSVYGNLSSGALSWQGARIIADETEALDHPAAVALADHFLDPDAPNP
;
A
#
# COMPACT_ATOMS: atom_id res chain seq x y z
N MET A 1 8.86 2.75 -8.20
CA MET A 1 8.03 2.01 -9.18
C MET A 1 8.65 0.68 -9.62
N GLU A 2 9.98 0.56 -9.72
CA GLU A 2 10.63 -0.71 -10.11
C GLU A 2 10.18 -1.92 -9.27
N GLY A 3 10.11 -1.78 -7.94
CA GLY A 3 9.62 -2.84 -7.05
C GLY A 3 8.15 -3.23 -7.27
N PHE A 4 7.30 -2.32 -7.76
CA PHE A 4 5.90 -2.63 -8.12
C PHE A 4 5.84 -3.47 -9.39
N TYR A 5 6.59 -3.07 -10.43
CA TYR A 5 6.65 -3.83 -11.69
C TYR A 5 7.26 -5.22 -11.50
N ALA A 6 8.25 -5.35 -10.62
CA ALA A 6 8.82 -6.64 -10.26
C ALA A 6 7.78 -7.56 -9.60
N THR A 7 7.00 -7.07 -8.64
CA THR A 7 5.93 -7.86 -8.01
C THR A 7 4.86 -8.26 -9.02
N ALA A 8 4.44 -7.34 -9.90
CA ALA A 8 3.44 -7.61 -10.93
C ALA A 8 3.93 -8.67 -11.95
N ALA A 9 5.20 -8.58 -12.37
CA ALA A 9 5.81 -9.57 -13.25
C ALA A 9 5.90 -10.96 -12.59
N ALA A 10 6.26 -11.02 -11.30
CA ALA A 10 6.27 -12.27 -10.54
C ALA A 10 4.87 -12.89 -10.44
N LEU A 11 3.84 -12.09 -10.15
CA LEU A 11 2.46 -12.55 -10.10
C LEU A 11 2.00 -13.11 -11.45
N ASN A 12 2.33 -12.43 -12.55
CA ASN A 12 2.06 -12.92 -13.90
C ASN A 12 2.79 -14.25 -14.19
N GLY A 13 4.02 -14.42 -13.70
CA GLY A 13 4.76 -15.67 -13.79
C GLY A 13 4.01 -16.86 -13.16
N LEU A 14 3.39 -16.66 -11.98
CA LEU A 14 2.62 -17.71 -11.31
C LEU A 14 1.34 -18.09 -12.08
N PHE A 15 0.70 -17.13 -12.77
CA PHE A 15 -0.43 -17.44 -13.65
C PHE A 15 -0.01 -18.29 -14.85
N LEU A 16 1.16 -18.01 -15.44
CA LEU A 16 1.69 -18.81 -16.55
C LEU A 16 2.06 -20.23 -16.12
N GLU A 17 2.63 -20.39 -14.93
CA GLU A 17 2.95 -21.72 -14.37
C GLU A 17 1.67 -22.55 -14.13
N GLU A 18 0.62 -21.92 -13.59
CA GLU A 18 -0.67 -22.57 -13.42
C GLU A 18 -1.26 -23.10 -14.75
N GLU A 19 -1.21 -22.30 -15.80
CA GLU A 19 -1.71 -22.72 -17.13
C GLU A 19 -0.87 -23.86 -17.72
N ALA A 20 0.44 -23.87 -17.47
CA ALA A 20 1.31 -24.98 -17.85
C ALA A 20 0.94 -26.28 -17.11
N LEU A 21 0.68 -26.20 -15.80
CA LEU A 21 0.23 -27.35 -14.99
C LEU A 21 -1.12 -27.90 -15.46
N LYS A 22 -2.08 -27.02 -15.77
CA LYS A 22 -3.38 -27.42 -16.33
C LYS A 22 -3.23 -28.12 -17.68
N THR A 23 -2.34 -27.62 -18.53
CA THR A 23 -2.04 -28.22 -19.84
C THR A 23 -1.42 -29.61 -19.69
N ALA A 24 -0.46 -29.76 -18.77
CA ALA A 24 0.17 -31.06 -18.49
C ALA A 24 -0.85 -32.08 -17.96
N LEU A 25 -1.77 -31.65 -17.08
CA LEU A 25 -2.86 -32.50 -16.59
C LEU A 25 -3.80 -32.94 -17.72
N ALA A 26 -4.15 -32.03 -18.63
CA ALA A 26 -5.03 -32.32 -19.76
C ALA A 26 -4.42 -33.29 -20.79
N ASN A 27 -3.10 -33.28 -20.96
CA ASN A 27 -2.39 -34.16 -21.89
C ASN A 27 -2.17 -35.58 -21.37
N GLY A 28 -2.52 -35.87 -20.10
CA GLY A 28 -2.30 -37.19 -19.50
C GLY A 28 -0.84 -37.47 -19.12
N ASP A 29 0.04 -36.47 -19.22
CA ASP A 29 1.47 -36.57 -18.84
C ASP A 29 1.68 -36.74 -17.32
N ALA A 30 0.59 -36.67 -16.54
CA ALA A 30 0.58 -36.92 -15.10
C ALA A 30 0.56 -38.41 -14.72
N ASP A 31 0.32 -39.32 -15.68
CA ASP A 31 0.14 -40.75 -15.40
C ASP A 31 1.49 -41.51 -15.42
N GLY A 32 2.24 -41.39 -14.31
CA GLY A 32 3.40 -42.26 -14.06
C GLY A 32 4.51 -41.71 -13.14
N SER A 33 4.53 -40.42 -12.81
CA SER A 33 5.63 -39.79 -12.06
C SER A 33 5.35 -39.47 -10.58
N GLY A 34 4.12 -39.62 -10.10
CA GLY A 34 3.77 -39.33 -8.70
C GLY A 34 3.80 -37.82 -8.34
N VAL A 35 3.66 -36.93 -9.32
CA VAL A 35 3.59 -35.48 -9.09
C VAL A 35 2.26 -35.12 -8.44
N ASP A 36 2.31 -34.56 -7.23
CA ASP A 36 1.15 -34.01 -6.54
C ASP A 36 0.75 -32.66 -7.16
N VAL A 37 -0.01 -32.72 -8.25
CA VAL A 37 -0.50 -31.54 -8.97
C VAL A 37 -1.40 -30.67 -8.09
N LEU A 38 -2.24 -31.28 -7.25
CA LEU A 38 -3.13 -30.54 -6.36
C LEU A 38 -2.34 -29.80 -5.29
N GLY A 39 -1.32 -30.44 -4.71
CA GLY A 39 -0.36 -29.81 -3.80
C GLY A 39 0.31 -28.60 -4.44
N ARG A 40 0.86 -28.75 -5.66
CA ARG A 40 1.50 -27.63 -6.36
C ARG A 40 0.53 -26.48 -6.66
N LEU A 41 -0.70 -26.78 -7.08
CA LEU A 41 -1.72 -25.75 -7.31
C LEU A 41 -2.06 -25.00 -6.03
N PHE A 42 -2.12 -25.68 -4.88
CA PHE A 42 -2.36 -25.03 -3.60
C PHE A 42 -1.19 -24.12 -3.19
N GLU A 43 0.05 -24.57 -3.33
CA GLU A 43 1.24 -23.74 -3.09
C GLU A 43 1.23 -22.48 -3.97
N LEU A 44 0.95 -22.63 -5.27
CA LEU A 44 0.82 -21.49 -6.19
C LEU A 44 -0.23 -20.48 -5.75
N ARG A 45 -1.35 -20.92 -5.15
CA ARG A 45 -2.36 -20.01 -4.59
C ARG A 45 -1.83 -19.23 -3.39
N LEU A 46 -1.08 -19.88 -2.51
CA LEU A 46 -0.46 -19.21 -1.37
C LEU A 46 0.61 -18.21 -1.80
N GLU A 47 1.47 -18.60 -2.74
CA GLU A 47 2.50 -17.71 -3.32
C GLU A 47 1.87 -16.48 -3.96
N ARG A 48 0.79 -16.67 -4.74
CA ARG A 48 0.04 -15.58 -5.35
C ARG A 48 -0.59 -14.65 -4.30
N LEU A 49 -1.24 -15.18 -3.28
CA LEU A 49 -1.83 -14.37 -2.20
C LEU A 49 -0.77 -13.47 -1.53
N GLY A 50 0.47 -13.98 -1.36
CA GLY A 50 1.58 -13.19 -0.86
C GLY A 50 1.95 -12.02 -1.79
N LEU A 51 2.05 -12.27 -3.10
CA LEU A 51 2.34 -11.22 -4.09
C LEU A 51 1.18 -10.23 -4.26
N GLU A 52 -0.07 -10.70 -4.20
CA GLU A 52 -1.27 -9.87 -4.23
C GLU A 52 -1.30 -8.93 -3.01
N SER A 53 -1.01 -9.44 -1.80
CA SER A 53 -0.90 -8.63 -0.59
C SER A 53 0.21 -7.56 -0.70
N LYS A 54 1.36 -7.93 -1.27
CA LYS A 54 2.46 -7.00 -1.54
C LYS A 54 2.04 -5.90 -2.52
N LEU A 55 1.35 -6.25 -3.61
CA LEU A 55 0.83 -5.27 -4.58
C LEU A 55 -0.22 -4.34 -3.97
N GLU A 56 -1.08 -4.85 -3.08
CA GLU A 56 -2.06 -4.04 -2.36
C GLU A 56 -1.37 -2.97 -1.51
N ALA A 57 -0.34 -3.35 -0.76
CA ALA A 57 0.47 -2.43 0.03
C ALA A 57 1.14 -1.36 -0.86
N GLN A 58 1.82 -1.78 -1.94
CA GLN A 58 2.50 -0.89 -2.87
C GLN A 58 1.54 0.10 -3.54
N THR A 59 0.37 -0.37 -3.99
CA THR A 59 -0.68 0.47 -4.58
C THR A 59 -1.26 1.45 -3.57
N THR A 60 -1.44 1.00 -2.33
CA THR A 60 -1.94 1.86 -1.25
C THR A 60 -0.93 2.93 -0.85
N ALA A 61 0.37 2.63 -0.87
CA ALA A 61 1.43 3.65 -0.69
C ALA A 61 1.36 4.76 -1.75
N LEU A 62 1.15 4.40 -3.02
CA LEU A 62 0.99 5.39 -4.10
C LEU A 62 -0.25 6.25 -3.84
N LYS A 63 -1.40 5.60 -3.59
CA LYS A 63 -2.67 6.28 -3.30
C LYS A 63 -2.57 7.23 -2.10
N ALA A 64 -1.90 6.81 -1.02
CA ALA A 64 -1.72 7.62 0.18
C ALA A 64 -0.86 8.86 -0.12
N ARG A 65 0.25 8.68 -0.84
CA ARG A 65 1.11 9.80 -1.24
C ARG A 65 0.36 10.78 -2.13
N ASP A 66 -0.33 10.31 -3.15
CA ASP A 66 -1.06 11.16 -4.09
C ASP A 66 -2.18 11.94 -3.36
N ALA A 67 -2.94 11.27 -2.49
CA ALA A 67 -3.99 11.93 -1.70
C ALA A 67 -3.44 13.00 -0.76
N ALA A 68 -2.32 12.75 -0.08
CA ALA A 68 -1.65 13.75 0.75
C ALA A 68 -1.15 14.94 -0.09
N GLN A 69 -0.54 14.66 -1.25
CA GLN A 69 -0.01 15.68 -2.15
C GLN A 69 -1.10 16.53 -2.80
N CYS A 70 -2.27 15.97 -3.11
CA CYS A 70 -3.41 16.75 -3.61
C CYS A 70 -3.79 17.87 -2.62
N LEU A 71 -3.82 17.57 -1.32
CA LEU A 71 -4.13 18.58 -0.30
C LEU A 71 -3.02 19.63 -0.18
N ASP A 72 -1.76 19.20 -0.17
CA ASP A 72 -0.62 20.12 -0.08
C ASP A 72 -0.54 21.04 -1.32
N LEU A 73 -0.81 20.52 -2.52
CA LEU A 73 -0.90 21.30 -3.76
C LEU A 73 -2.06 22.30 -3.71
N GLN A 74 -3.23 21.88 -3.24
CA GLN A 74 -4.36 22.78 -3.09
C GLN A 74 -4.07 23.92 -2.09
N GLN A 75 -3.42 23.60 -0.98
CA GLN A 75 -2.97 24.59 0.00
C GLN A 75 -1.98 25.58 -0.62
N ALA A 76 -1.03 25.10 -1.43
CA ALA A 76 -0.07 25.95 -2.13
C ALA A 76 -0.71 26.84 -3.21
N MET A 77 -1.78 26.38 -3.85
CA MET A 77 -2.55 27.14 -4.84
C MET A 77 -3.47 28.20 -4.20
N THR A 78 -3.73 28.10 -2.90
CA THR A 78 -4.62 29.03 -2.20
C THR A 78 -3.92 30.37 -1.95
N PRO A 79 -4.50 31.52 -2.37
CA PRO A 79 -3.89 32.83 -2.14
C PRO A 79 -3.61 33.12 -0.66
N PRO A 80 -2.51 33.80 -0.31
CA PRO A 80 -2.15 34.07 1.08
C PRO A 80 -3.17 34.98 1.79
N ASP A 81 -3.92 35.79 1.05
CA ASP A 81 -4.99 36.69 1.49
C ASP A 81 -6.39 36.07 1.40
N ALA A 82 -6.52 34.81 0.96
CA ALA A 82 -7.79 34.10 0.91
C ALA A 82 -8.45 34.07 2.29
N SER A 83 -9.76 34.34 2.33
CA SER A 83 -10.53 34.35 3.56
C SER A 83 -10.57 32.96 4.20
N ALA A 84 -10.85 32.90 5.50
CA ALA A 84 -11.02 31.62 6.20
C ALA A 84 -12.16 30.77 5.59
N HIS A 85 -13.19 31.43 5.03
CA HIS A 85 -14.28 30.76 4.34
C HIS A 85 -13.82 30.11 3.04
N ASP A 86 -13.05 30.84 2.22
CA ASP A 86 -12.53 30.33 0.96
C ASP A 86 -11.56 29.17 1.17
N ARG A 87 -10.72 29.23 2.21
CA ARG A 87 -9.82 28.13 2.59
C ARG A 87 -10.59 26.87 2.98
N THR A 88 -11.60 27.02 3.82
CA THR A 88 -12.45 25.90 4.24
C THR A 88 -13.20 25.29 3.05
N PHE A 89 -13.75 26.12 2.17
CA PHE A 89 -14.43 25.66 0.96
C PHE A 89 -13.48 24.87 0.05
N THR A 90 -12.27 25.40 -0.13
CA THR A 90 -11.21 24.79 -0.94
C THR A 90 -10.80 23.42 -0.38
N GLU A 91 -10.64 23.30 0.94
CA GLU A 91 -10.32 22.04 1.62
C GLU A 91 -11.46 21.02 1.47
N ILE A 92 -12.71 21.42 1.74
CA ILE A 92 -13.89 20.55 1.57
C ILE A 92 -14.00 20.06 0.12
N SER A 93 -13.81 20.96 -0.85
CA SER A 93 -13.86 20.64 -2.28
C SER A 93 -12.80 19.60 -2.66
N THR A 94 -11.58 19.71 -2.14
CA THR A 94 -10.51 18.73 -2.43
C THR A 94 -10.80 17.36 -1.82
N VAL A 95 -11.34 17.31 -0.61
CA VAL A 95 -11.74 16.03 0.01
C VAL A 95 -12.87 15.38 -0.78
N GLU A 96 -13.87 16.13 -1.23
CA GLU A 96 -14.95 15.63 -2.10
C GLU A 96 -14.43 15.15 -3.46
N GLU A 97 -13.47 15.85 -4.06
CA GLU A 97 -12.87 15.42 -5.33
C GLU A 97 -12.13 14.08 -5.18
N ILE A 98 -11.32 13.94 -4.12
CA ILE A 98 -10.64 12.68 -3.79
C ILE A 98 -11.67 11.58 -3.50
N ALA A 99 -12.75 11.88 -2.76
CA ALA A 99 -13.83 10.95 -2.49
C ALA A 99 -14.48 10.44 -3.79
N GLY A 100 -14.77 11.35 -4.72
CA GLY A 100 -15.33 11.03 -6.04
C GLY A 100 -14.41 10.13 -6.87
N VAL A 101 -13.12 10.48 -6.98
CA VAL A 101 -12.13 9.68 -7.73
C VAL A 101 -11.96 8.29 -7.13
N LEU A 102 -11.88 8.18 -5.80
CA LEU A 102 -11.72 6.92 -5.11
C LEU A 102 -13.03 6.12 -4.96
N THR A 103 -14.18 6.71 -5.34
CA THR A 103 -15.51 6.12 -5.17
C THR A 103 -15.79 5.71 -3.72
N ILE A 104 -15.46 6.60 -2.78
CA ILE A 104 -15.71 6.43 -1.34
C ILE A 104 -16.51 7.63 -0.81
N SER A 105 -17.03 7.51 0.41
CA SER A 105 -17.73 8.64 1.03
C SER A 105 -16.76 9.75 1.41
N TYR A 106 -17.26 10.99 1.51
CA TYR A 106 -16.51 12.14 2.03
C TYR A 106 -15.82 11.83 3.37
N GLY A 107 -16.54 11.23 4.32
CA GLY A 107 -15.98 10.87 5.62
C GLY A 107 -14.86 9.83 5.52
N ALA A 108 -14.97 8.85 4.62
CA ALA A 108 -13.92 7.87 4.38
C ALA A 108 -12.69 8.52 3.71
N ALA A 109 -12.89 9.44 2.77
CA ALA A 109 -11.82 10.19 2.13
C ALA A 109 -11.08 11.08 3.15
N GLY A 110 -11.80 11.83 3.98
CA GLY A 110 -11.18 12.66 5.03
C GLY A 110 -10.36 11.84 6.03
N ALA A 111 -10.89 10.69 6.48
CA ALA A 111 -10.16 9.77 7.36
C ALA A 111 -8.92 9.18 6.66
N PHE A 112 -9.05 8.78 5.40
CA PHE A 112 -7.94 8.26 4.60
C PHE A 112 -6.84 9.29 4.40
N ILE A 113 -7.17 10.53 4.02
CA ILE A 113 -6.22 11.63 3.82
C ILE A 113 -5.47 11.96 5.10
N THR A 114 -6.18 12.06 6.23
CA THR A 114 -5.57 12.30 7.54
C THR A 114 -4.52 11.25 7.85
N GLN A 115 -4.87 9.98 7.63
CA GLN A 115 -3.96 8.88 7.90
C GLN A 115 -2.82 8.78 6.89
N ALA A 116 -3.08 9.07 5.62
CA ALA A 116 -2.09 9.12 4.58
C ALA A 116 -1.00 10.16 4.89
N ARG A 117 -1.36 11.35 5.39
CA ARG A 117 -0.37 12.36 5.81
C ARG A 117 0.51 11.87 6.95
N ARG A 118 -0.06 11.20 7.96
CA ARG A 118 0.71 10.64 9.08
C ARG A 118 1.68 9.55 8.62
N VAL A 119 1.22 8.61 7.80
CA VAL A 119 2.05 7.55 7.23
C VAL A 119 3.17 8.13 6.36
N CYS A 120 2.86 9.11 5.49
CA CYS A 120 3.84 9.73 4.61
C CYS A 120 4.86 10.61 5.36
N ALA A 121 4.51 11.10 6.56
CA ALA A 121 5.43 11.83 7.42
C ALA A 121 6.48 10.92 8.09
N LEU A 122 6.32 9.60 8.07
CA LEU A 122 7.26 8.64 8.67
C LEU A 122 8.02 7.90 7.55
N PRO A 123 9.27 8.29 7.23
CA PRO A 123 9.96 7.77 6.03
C PRO A 123 10.16 6.26 6.01
N SER A 124 10.50 5.64 7.15
CA SER A 124 10.66 4.18 7.27
C SER A 124 9.33 3.43 7.11
N VAL A 125 8.25 3.96 7.67
CA VAL A 125 6.89 3.40 7.52
C VAL A 125 6.45 3.47 6.07
N TYR A 126 6.56 4.65 5.44
CA TYR A 126 6.22 4.83 4.04
C TYR A 126 7.10 3.96 3.13
N GLY A 127 8.41 3.89 3.41
CA GLY A 127 9.36 3.05 2.70
C GLY A 127 8.96 1.58 2.70
N ASN A 128 8.64 1.03 3.88
CA ASN A 128 8.21 -0.36 4.02
C ASN A 128 6.82 -0.64 3.41
N LEU A 129 5.88 0.31 3.49
CA LEU A 129 4.60 0.22 2.78
C LEU A 129 4.81 0.21 1.25
N SER A 130 5.68 1.11 0.76
CA SER A 130 5.97 1.27 -0.68
C SER A 130 6.78 0.11 -1.27
N SER A 131 7.54 -0.62 -0.46
CA SER A 131 8.20 -1.87 -0.86
C SER A 131 7.25 -3.07 -0.78
N GLY A 132 6.15 -2.93 -0.01
CA GLY A 132 5.20 -3.99 0.32
C GLY A 132 5.69 -4.94 1.42
N ALA A 133 6.68 -4.52 2.20
CA ALA A 133 7.12 -5.21 3.42
C ALA A 133 6.16 -4.96 4.61
N LEU A 134 5.39 -3.87 4.55
CA LEU A 134 4.38 -3.51 5.54
C LEU A 134 3.02 -3.35 4.87
N SER A 135 1.96 -3.90 5.47
CA SER A 135 0.59 -3.69 5.00
C SER A 135 0.10 -2.29 5.33
N TRP A 136 -0.96 -1.82 4.67
CA TRP A 136 -1.60 -0.54 5.02
C TRP A 136 -2.03 -0.51 6.49
N GLN A 137 -2.61 -1.59 7.00
CA GLN A 137 -3.00 -1.68 8.40
C GLN A 137 -1.79 -1.60 9.34
N GLY A 138 -0.68 -2.25 9.01
CA GLY A 138 0.56 -2.16 9.78
C GLY A 138 1.12 -0.73 9.79
N ALA A 139 1.13 -0.07 8.63
CA ALA A 139 1.55 1.33 8.52
C ALA A 139 0.66 2.27 9.36
N ARG A 140 -0.66 2.03 9.36
CA ARG A 140 -1.59 2.80 10.17
C ARG A 140 -1.35 2.63 11.66
N ILE A 141 -1.12 1.40 12.12
CA ILE A 141 -0.84 1.13 13.53
C ILE A 141 0.38 1.94 13.99
N ILE A 142 1.50 1.90 13.25
CA ILE A 142 2.69 2.68 13.63
C ILE A 142 2.41 4.19 13.63
N ALA A 143 1.66 4.69 12.64
CA ALA A 143 1.27 6.10 12.57
C ALA A 143 0.33 6.52 13.73
N ASP A 144 -0.54 5.64 14.19
CA ASP A 144 -1.45 5.89 15.31
C ASP A 144 -0.69 5.84 16.65
N GLU A 145 0.19 4.85 16.84
CA GLU A 145 1.02 4.71 18.06
C GLU A 145 2.03 5.87 18.24
N THR A 146 2.37 6.56 17.15
CA THR A 146 3.29 7.70 17.18
C THR A 146 2.58 9.06 17.20
N GLU A 147 1.24 9.11 17.16
CA GLU A 147 0.47 10.36 17.03
C GLU A 147 0.74 11.37 18.16
N ALA A 148 0.95 10.88 19.38
CA ALA A 148 1.16 11.72 20.56
C ALA A 148 2.60 12.23 20.72
N LEU A 149 3.52 11.82 19.83
CA LEU A 149 4.92 12.19 19.87
C LEU A 149 5.19 13.44 19.01
N ASP A 150 6.27 14.15 19.30
CA ASP A 150 6.80 15.11 18.33
C ASP A 150 7.37 14.38 17.11
N HIS A 151 7.48 15.09 16.00
CA HIS A 151 7.88 14.48 14.73
C HIS A 151 9.26 13.76 14.80
N PRO A 152 10.32 14.36 15.41
CA PRO A 152 11.60 13.65 15.59
C PRO A 152 11.48 12.35 16.41
N ALA A 153 10.73 12.35 17.52
CA ALA A 153 10.54 11.15 18.33
C ALA A 153 9.70 10.09 17.61
N ALA A 154 8.68 10.50 16.85
CA ALA A 154 7.88 9.60 16.03
C ALA A 154 8.72 8.89 14.97
N VAL A 155 9.59 9.62 14.26
CA VAL A 155 10.54 9.04 13.28
C VAL A 155 11.50 8.08 13.96
N ALA A 156 12.12 8.47 15.08
CA ALA A 156 13.05 7.62 15.80
C ALA A 156 12.41 6.30 16.28
N LEU A 157 11.16 6.35 16.76
CA LEU A 157 10.43 5.15 17.18
C LEU A 157 10.11 4.24 15.99
N ALA A 158 9.63 4.81 14.89
CA ALA A 158 9.33 4.05 13.68
C ALA A 158 10.59 3.38 13.09
N ASP A 159 11.70 4.11 13.04
CA ASP A 159 12.98 3.58 12.57
C ASP A 159 13.49 2.44 13.46
N HIS A 160 13.34 2.55 14.78
CA HIS A 160 13.73 1.49 15.71
C HIS A 160 12.98 0.17 15.47
N PHE A 161 11.67 0.22 15.24
CA PHE A 161 10.86 -0.98 15.02
C PHE A 161 10.95 -1.55 13.61
N LEU A 162 11.36 -0.75 12.63
CA LEU A 162 11.44 -1.16 11.23
C LEU A 162 12.89 -1.39 10.78
N ASP A 163 13.85 -1.32 11.69
CA ASP A 163 15.26 -1.62 11.42
C ASP A 163 15.44 -3.13 11.16
N PRO A 164 15.80 -3.53 9.92
CA PRO A 164 16.00 -4.94 9.57
C PRO A 164 17.20 -5.57 10.29
N ASP A 165 18.11 -4.74 10.80
CA ASP A 165 19.33 -5.18 11.51
C ASP A 165 19.16 -5.16 13.04
N ALA A 166 17.94 -4.88 13.55
CA ALA A 166 17.67 -4.89 14.97
C ALA A 166 17.90 -6.29 15.58
N PRO A 167 18.63 -6.41 16.71
CA PRO A 167 19.02 -7.70 17.28
C PRO A 167 17.86 -8.51 17.86
N ASN A 168 16.66 -7.92 17.98
CA ASN A 168 15.40 -8.59 18.30
C ASN A 168 14.29 -7.91 17.46
N PRO A 169 14.04 -8.40 16.24
CA PRO A 169 12.96 -7.88 15.38
C PRO A 169 11.56 -8.20 15.95
#